data_AF-A0A964NT55-F1
#
_entry.id   AF-A0A964NT55-F1
#
_cell.length_a   1.000
_cell.length_b   1.000
_cell.length_c   1.000
_cell.angle_alpha   90.00
_cell.angle_beta   90.00
_cell.angle_gamma   90.00
#
_symmetry.space_group_name_H-M   'P 1'
#
loop_
_entity.id
_entity.type
_entity.pdbx_description
1 polymer ?
#
loop_
_entity_poly.entity_id
_entity_poly.type
_entity_poly.pdbx_seq_one_letter_code
_entity_poly.pdbx_strand_id
1 'polypeptide(L)'
;MELLRDPELWVGVGTLLFFAILLWQKVPKMIASALDARAAAISKELADARRLREEAASLLAEYKKKHAAAEQEASTIVSEAKAEAERFAAEAQVTIRNQIERRGKQAEEKIAQAEAQAVAEIRALAADAAVAAAEKLIASRLDDKRSADLLKRAIEEIPSKLN
;
A
#
# COMPACT_ATOMS: atom_id res chain seq x y z
N MET A 1 27.44 82.90 -75.42
CA MET A 1 28.00 81.56 -75.17
C MET A 1 28.84 81.57 -73.89
N GLU A 2 28.28 81.96 -72.74
CA GLU A 2 29.00 81.93 -71.44
C GLU A 2 28.54 80.79 -70.53
N LEU A 3 27.31 80.29 -70.72
CA LEU A 3 26.74 79.14 -69.99
C LEU A 3 27.50 77.82 -70.21
N LEU A 4 28.21 77.65 -71.34
CA LEU A 4 28.96 76.41 -71.61
C LEU A 4 30.39 76.43 -71.04
N ARG A 5 30.86 77.60 -70.56
CA ARG A 5 32.20 77.82 -70.03
C ARG A 5 32.25 77.89 -68.51
N ASP A 6 31.08 77.94 -67.87
CA ASP A 6 30.93 78.01 -66.43
C ASP A 6 31.14 76.61 -65.80
N PRO A 7 32.21 76.40 -65.01
CA PRO A 7 32.49 75.10 -64.39
C PRO A 7 31.37 74.61 -63.48
N GLU A 8 30.61 75.53 -62.86
CA GLU A 8 29.51 75.20 -61.96
C GLU A 8 28.37 74.47 -62.69
N LEU A 9 28.11 74.81 -63.96
CA LEU A 9 27.10 74.15 -64.77
C LEU A 9 27.49 72.72 -65.14
N TRP A 10 28.76 72.47 -65.48
CA TRP A 10 29.26 71.11 -65.74
C TRP A 10 29.30 70.25 -64.47
N VAL A 11 29.61 70.83 -63.31
CA VAL A 11 29.52 70.16 -62.00
C VAL A 11 28.06 69.83 -61.66
N GLY A 12 27.13 70.75 -61.91
CA GLY A 12 25.69 70.51 -61.73
C GLY A 12 25.16 69.39 -62.62
N VAL A 13 25.50 69.41 -63.91
CA VAL A 13 25.14 68.35 -64.86
C VAL A 13 25.77 67.01 -64.46
N GLY A 14 27.04 66.98 -64.05
CA GLY A 14 27.70 65.78 -63.54
C GLY A 14 27.03 65.22 -62.29
N THR A 15 26.63 66.08 -61.35
CA THR A 15 25.90 65.70 -60.14
C THR A 15 24.53 65.12 -60.46
N LEU A 16 23.82 65.72 -61.42
CA LEU A 16 22.49 65.27 -61.83
C LEU A 16 22.55 63.93 -62.59
N LEU A 17 23.57 63.74 -63.43
CA LEU A 17 23.87 62.44 -64.05
C LEU A 17 24.22 61.38 -63.02
N PHE A 18 25.00 61.72 -61.97
CA PHE A 18 25.31 60.80 -60.88
C PHE A 18 24.05 60.33 -60.15
N PHE A 19 23.16 61.25 -59.74
CA PHE A 19 21.88 60.88 -59.12
C PHE A 19 20.96 60.12 -60.09
N ALA A 20 20.92 60.47 -61.37
CA ALA A 20 20.16 59.73 -62.38
C ALA A 20 20.66 58.29 -62.53
N ILE A 21 21.98 58.07 -62.53
CA ILE A 21 22.59 56.74 -62.55
C ILE A 21 22.26 55.97 -61.26
N LEU A 22 22.34 56.59 -60.09
CA LEU A 22 21.97 55.95 -58.81
C LEU A 22 20.50 55.53 -58.76
N LEU A 23 19.60 56.36 -59.31
CA LEU A 23 18.18 56.03 -59.43
C LEU A 23 17.94 54.92 -60.45
N TRP A 24 18.64 54.95 -61.60
CA TRP A 24 18.55 53.91 -62.63
C TRP A 24 19.08 52.55 -62.12
N GLN A 25 20.16 52.57 -61.34
CA GLN A 25 20.73 51.39 -60.67
C GLN A 25 19.95 50.98 -59.40
N LYS A 26 18.86 51.68 -59.07
CA LYS A 26 17.93 51.35 -57.97
C LYS A 26 18.59 51.27 -56.59
N VAL A 27 19.66 52.04 -56.38
CA VAL A 27 20.37 52.08 -55.08
C VAL A 27 19.43 52.41 -53.91
N PRO A 28 18.47 53.35 -54.01
CA PRO A 28 17.52 53.62 -52.92
C PRO A 28 16.62 52.42 -52.59
N LYS A 29 16.20 51.66 -53.60
CA LYS A 29 15.38 50.45 -53.41
C LYS A 29 16.16 49.35 -52.70
N MET A 30 17.45 49.20 -53.01
CA MET A 30 18.32 48.22 -52.36
C MET A 30 18.50 48.54 -50.87
N ILE A 31 18.71 49.82 -50.53
CA ILE A 31 18.82 50.27 -49.14
C ILE A 31 17.50 50.05 -48.39
N ALA A 32 16.37 50.45 -48.97
CA ALA A 32 15.05 50.23 -48.38
C ALA A 32 14.79 48.73 -48.14
N SER A 33 15.06 47.88 -49.14
CA SER A 33 14.92 46.43 -49.00
C SER A 33 15.82 45.82 -47.92
N ALA A 34 17.03 46.34 -47.73
CA ALA A 34 17.94 45.89 -46.68
C ALA A 34 17.44 46.29 -45.28
N LEU A 35 16.88 47.49 -45.15
CA LEU A 35 16.22 47.96 -43.92
C LEU A 35 14.98 47.12 -43.61
N ASP A 36 14.12 46.88 -44.61
CA ASP A 36 12.93 46.04 -44.44
C ASP A 36 13.28 44.60 -44.04
N ALA A 37 14.31 44.01 -44.66
CA ALA A 37 14.79 42.69 -44.28
C ALA A 37 15.29 42.64 -42.83
N ARG A 38 16.00 43.68 -42.37
CA ARG A 38 16.42 43.80 -40.96
C ARG A 38 15.22 43.96 -40.03
N ALA A 39 14.27 44.82 -40.38
CA ALA A 39 13.06 45.03 -39.58
C ALA A 39 12.25 43.74 -39.45
N ALA A 40 12.08 42.99 -40.54
CA ALA A 40 11.42 41.69 -40.55
C ALA A 40 12.16 40.65 -39.70
N ALA A 41 13.49 40.59 -39.78
CA ALA A 41 14.30 39.69 -38.96
C ALA A 41 14.15 40.01 -37.46
N ILE A 42 14.25 41.28 -37.07
CA ILE A 42 14.08 41.72 -35.68
C ILE A 42 12.65 41.43 -35.19
N SER A 43 11.63 41.71 -36.02
CA SER A 43 10.25 41.42 -35.67
C SER A 43 10.02 39.92 -35.45
N LYS A 44 10.63 39.08 -36.29
CA LYS A 44 10.55 37.63 -36.15
C LYS A 44 11.23 37.16 -34.86
N GLU A 45 12.44 37.62 -34.59
CA GLU A 45 13.17 37.26 -33.37
C GLU A 45 12.42 37.69 -32.10
N LEU A 46 11.83 38.89 -32.10
CA LEU A 46 10.99 39.36 -31.00
C LEU A 46 9.72 38.51 -30.83
N ALA A 47 9.09 38.08 -31.93
CA ALA A 47 7.92 37.21 -31.89
C ALA A 47 8.30 35.82 -31.33
N ASP A 48 9.41 35.25 -31.78
CA ASP A 48 9.92 33.97 -31.29
C ASP A 48 10.31 34.05 -29.82
N ALA A 49 10.96 35.14 -29.38
CA ALA A 49 11.29 35.36 -27.98
C ALA A 49 10.04 35.49 -27.09
N ARG A 50 8.99 36.18 -27.57
CA ARG A 50 7.71 36.26 -26.85
C ARG A 50 7.05 34.89 -26.74
N ARG A 51 7.00 34.13 -27.83
CA ARG A 51 6.46 32.77 -27.85
C ARG A 51 7.21 31.86 -26.88
N LEU A 52 8.55 31.87 -26.90
CA LEU A 52 9.36 31.09 -25.97
C LEU A 52 9.09 31.46 -24.51
N ARG A 53 8.93 32.75 -24.22
CA ARG A 53 8.61 33.23 -22.88
C ARG A 53 7.23 32.76 -22.43
N GLU A 54 6.23 32.80 -23.31
CA GLU A 54 4.88 32.31 -23.01
C GLU A 54 4.87 30.80 -22.78
N GLU A 55 5.56 30.03 -23.62
CA GLU A 55 5.74 28.59 -23.44
C GLU A 55 6.44 28.26 -22.12
N ALA A 56 7.52 28.97 -21.79
CA ALA A 56 8.23 28.78 -20.52
C ALA A 56 7.37 29.15 -19.31
N ALA A 57 6.56 30.21 -19.40
CA ALA A 57 5.65 30.61 -18.34
C ALA A 57 4.52 29.58 -18.14
N SER A 58 3.96 29.06 -19.24
CA SER A 58 2.95 28.00 -19.22
C SER A 58 3.52 26.73 -18.60
N LEU A 59 4.70 26.31 -19.05
CA LEU A 59 5.39 25.13 -18.52
C LEU A 59 5.67 25.27 -17.02
N LEU A 60 6.18 26.42 -16.58
CA LEU A 60 6.41 26.70 -15.17
C LEU A 60 5.12 26.61 -14.34
N ALA A 61 4.01 27.15 -14.85
CA ALA A 61 2.71 27.06 -14.18
C ALA A 61 2.22 25.61 -14.07
N GLU A 62 2.37 24.81 -15.13
CA GLU A 62 2.06 23.39 -15.11
C GLU A 62 2.92 22.62 -14.10
N TYR A 63 4.23 22.86 -14.07
CA TYR A 63 5.12 22.21 -13.10
C TYR A 63 4.79 22.58 -11.67
N LYS A 64 4.48 23.86 -11.38
CA LYS A 64 4.04 24.29 -10.05
C LYS A 64 2.74 23.60 -9.65
N LYS A 65 1.77 23.48 -10.56
CA LYS A 65 0.52 22.76 -10.32
C LYS A 65 0.77 21.27 -10.07
N LYS A 66 1.61 20.62 -10.88
CA LYS A 66 1.99 19.21 -10.71
C LYS A 66 2.72 18.98 -9.39
N HIS A 67 3.62 19.87 -9.00
CA HIS A 67 4.33 19.79 -7.72
C HIS A 67 3.36 19.90 -6.54
N ALA A 68 2.47 20.90 -6.55
CA ALA A 68 1.47 21.06 -5.49
C ALA A 68 0.51 19.86 -5.41
N ALA A 69 0.10 19.32 -6.57
CA ALA A 69 -0.72 18.11 -6.61
C ALA A 69 0.02 16.89 -6.04
N ALA A 70 1.29 16.70 -6.42
CA ALA A 70 2.11 15.59 -5.91
C ALA A 70 2.36 15.69 -4.41
N GLU A 71 2.57 16.90 -3.88
CA GLU A 71 2.73 17.15 -2.44
C GLU A 71 1.45 16.83 -1.67
N GLN A 72 0.30 17.26 -2.21
CA GLN A 72 -1.01 16.94 -1.64
C GLN A 72 -1.28 15.42 -1.68
N GLU A 73 -0.99 14.76 -2.80
CA GLU A 73 -1.15 13.31 -2.96
C GLU A 73 -0.25 12.54 -1.98
N ALA A 74 1.01 12.94 -1.84
CA ALA A 74 1.92 12.36 -0.85
C ALA A 74 1.40 12.54 0.58
N SER A 75 0.88 13.72 0.92
CA SER A 75 0.25 13.96 2.22
C SER A 75 -0.96 13.07 2.46
N THR A 76 -1.82 12.92 1.45
CA THR A 76 -2.99 12.04 1.49
C THR A 76 -2.56 10.58 1.71
N ILE A 77 -1.60 10.07 0.92
CA ILE A 77 -1.08 8.70 1.05
C ILE A 77 -0.56 8.45 2.48
N VAL A 78 0.20 9.39 3.04
CA VAL A 78 0.73 9.25 4.41
C VAL A 78 -0.40 9.25 5.43
N SER A 79 -1.43 10.09 5.26
CA SER A 79 -2.58 10.15 6.16
C SER A 79 -3.42 8.86 6.11
N GLU A 80 -3.66 8.33 4.91
CA GLU A 80 -4.40 7.09 4.69
C GLU A 80 -3.63 5.89 5.25
N ALA A 81 -2.32 5.82 5.02
CA ALA A 81 -1.47 4.78 5.57
C ALA A 81 -1.48 4.77 7.10
N LYS A 82 -1.49 5.94 7.75
CA LYS A 82 -1.62 6.05 9.21
C LYS A 82 -2.99 5.58 9.69
N ALA A 83 -4.06 6.03 9.06
CA ALA A 83 -5.42 5.62 9.42
C ALA A 83 -5.63 4.11 9.22
N GLU A 84 -5.08 3.53 8.15
CA GLU A 84 -5.10 2.09 7.90
C GLU A 84 -4.29 1.33 8.96
N ALA A 85 -3.10 1.82 9.31
CA ALA A 85 -2.27 1.21 10.36
C ALA A 85 -2.98 1.22 11.72
N GLU A 86 -3.64 2.31 12.08
CA GLU A 86 -4.43 2.41 13.32
C GLU A 86 -5.62 1.43 13.32
N ARG A 87 -6.35 1.36 12.20
CA ARG A 87 -7.44 0.38 12.03
C ARG A 87 -6.95 -1.05 12.15
N PHE A 88 -5.86 -1.38 11.45
CA PHE A 88 -5.26 -2.71 11.48
C PHE A 88 -4.78 -3.07 12.89
N ALA A 89 -4.16 -2.13 13.61
CA ALA A 89 -3.73 -2.33 14.99
C ALA A 89 -4.93 -2.60 15.92
N ALA A 90 -6.03 -1.85 15.77
CA ALA A 90 -7.24 -2.06 16.54
C ALA A 90 -7.88 -3.43 16.26
N GLU A 91 -7.98 -3.82 14.99
CA GLU A 91 -8.52 -5.13 14.59
C GLU A 91 -7.62 -6.29 15.06
N ALA A 92 -6.31 -6.13 14.96
CA ALA A 92 -5.33 -7.09 15.47
C ALA A 92 -5.46 -7.26 16.99
N GLN A 93 -5.63 -6.18 17.75
CA GLN A 93 -5.85 -6.26 19.20
C GLN A 93 -7.13 -7.04 19.55
N VAL A 94 -8.24 -6.78 18.84
CA VAL A 94 -9.50 -7.51 19.04
C VAL A 94 -9.31 -8.99 18.72
N THR A 95 -8.67 -9.29 17.59
CA THR A 95 -8.41 -10.68 17.16
C THR A 95 -7.54 -11.42 18.15
N ILE A 96 -6.44 -10.80 18.61
CA ILE A 96 -5.54 -11.40 19.61
C ILE A 96 -6.29 -11.64 20.93
N ARG A 97 -7.10 -10.68 21.39
CA ARG A 97 -7.91 -10.84 22.61
C ARG A 97 -8.85 -12.04 22.50
N ASN A 98 -9.57 -12.16 21.38
CA ASN A 98 -10.46 -13.28 21.13
C ASN A 98 -9.71 -14.63 21.06
N GLN A 99 -8.50 -14.63 20.47
CA GLN A 99 -7.65 -15.83 20.44
C GLN A 99 -7.17 -16.23 21.83
N ILE A 100 -6.77 -15.28 22.66
CA ILE A 100 -6.36 -15.53 24.05
C ILE A 100 -7.54 -16.09 24.85
N GLU A 101 -8.73 -15.48 24.75
CA GLU A 101 -9.91 -15.97 25.45
C GLU A 101 -10.27 -17.41 25.04
N ARG A 102 -10.25 -17.69 23.73
CA ARG A 102 -10.51 -19.05 23.23
C ARG A 102 -9.46 -20.05 23.71
N ARG A 103 -8.18 -19.67 23.72
CA ARG A 103 -7.11 -20.52 24.26
C ARG A 103 -7.25 -20.75 25.76
N GLY A 104 -7.70 -19.74 26.51
CA GLY A 104 -8.01 -19.86 27.93
C GLY A 104 -9.09 -20.90 28.18
N LYS A 105 -10.24 -20.78 27.50
CA LYS A 105 -11.33 -21.76 27.58
C LYS A 105 -10.88 -23.18 27.21
N GLN A 106 -10.09 -23.33 26.15
CA GLN A 106 -9.54 -24.63 25.76
C GLN A 106 -8.60 -25.22 26.82
N ALA A 107 -7.84 -24.38 27.53
CA ALA A 107 -6.98 -24.84 28.62
C ALA A 107 -7.82 -25.27 29.83
N GLU A 108 -8.84 -24.49 30.20
CA GLU A 108 -9.78 -24.82 31.26
C GLU A 108 -10.53 -26.13 30.99
N GLU A 109 -11.03 -26.32 29.76
CA GLU A 109 -11.67 -27.56 29.33
C GLU A 109 -10.73 -28.77 29.45
N LYS A 110 -9.46 -28.62 29.04
CA LYS A 110 -8.46 -29.67 29.18
C LYS A 110 -8.13 -30.00 30.64
N ILE A 111 -8.06 -28.99 31.50
CA ILE A 111 -7.84 -29.17 32.93
C ILE A 111 -9.03 -29.94 33.53
N ALA A 112 -10.26 -29.51 33.25
CA ALA A 112 -11.46 -30.19 33.73
C ALA A 112 -11.54 -31.66 33.24
N GLN A 113 -11.18 -31.91 31.98
CA GLN A 113 -11.10 -33.27 31.45
C GLN A 113 -10.04 -34.10 32.17
N ALA A 114 -8.85 -33.56 32.42
CA ALA A 114 -7.78 -34.24 33.14
C ALA A 114 -8.15 -34.52 34.61
N GLU A 115 -8.83 -33.58 35.28
CA GLU A 115 -9.35 -33.78 36.64
C GLU A 115 -10.39 -34.90 36.69
N ALA A 116 -11.35 -34.90 35.76
CA ALA A 116 -12.35 -35.96 35.66
C ALA A 116 -11.71 -37.33 35.42
N GLN A 117 -10.70 -37.40 34.56
CA GLN A 117 -9.92 -38.60 34.28
C GLN A 117 -9.18 -39.09 35.53
N ALA A 118 -8.48 -38.19 36.25
CA ALA A 118 -7.74 -38.53 37.47
C ALA A 118 -8.68 -39.04 38.58
N VAL A 119 -9.85 -38.42 38.74
CA VAL A 119 -10.88 -38.88 39.70
C VAL A 119 -11.39 -40.27 39.33
N ALA A 120 -11.62 -40.53 38.03
CA ALA A 120 -12.03 -41.85 37.55
C ALA A 120 -10.96 -42.92 37.82
N GLU A 121 -9.69 -42.60 37.61
CA GLU A 121 -8.54 -43.48 37.89
C GLU A 121 -8.43 -43.81 39.39
N ILE A 122 -8.56 -42.80 40.28
CA ILE A 122 -8.55 -43.02 41.73
C ILE A 122 -9.71 -43.94 42.15
N ARG A 123 -10.91 -43.74 41.59
CA ARG A 123 -12.07 -44.58 41.88
C ARG A 123 -11.87 -46.02 41.42
N ALA A 124 -11.29 -46.23 40.25
CA ALA A 124 -10.96 -47.57 39.75
C ALA A 124 -9.94 -48.25 40.68
N LEU A 125 -8.85 -47.56 41.03
CA LEU A 125 -7.83 -48.09 41.95
C LEU A 125 -8.42 -48.43 43.34
N ALA A 126 -9.31 -47.58 43.85
CA ALA A 126 -9.99 -47.84 45.12
C ALA A 126 -10.93 -49.05 45.05
N ALA A 127 -11.65 -49.23 43.93
CA ALA A 127 -12.49 -50.39 43.70
C ALA A 127 -11.65 -51.67 43.63
N ASP A 128 -10.54 -51.66 42.88
CA ASP A 128 -9.61 -52.78 42.78
C ASP A 128 -9.01 -53.14 44.15
N ALA A 129 -8.59 -52.14 44.92
CA ALA A 129 -8.08 -52.35 46.28
C ALA A 129 -9.14 -52.93 47.24
N ALA A 130 -10.40 -52.46 47.13
CA ALA A 130 -11.50 -52.99 47.92
C ALA A 130 -11.82 -54.45 47.56
N VAL A 131 -11.83 -54.79 46.27
CA VAL A 131 -12.01 -56.17 45.78
C VAL A 131 -10.88 -57.06 46.29
N ALA A 132 -9.63 -56.65 46.15
CA ALA A 132 -8.47 -57.41 46.65
C ALA A 132 -8.51 -57.62 48.17
N ALA A 133 -8.93 -56.59 48.93
CA ALA A 133 -9.10 -56.71 50.38
C ALA A 133 -10.25 -57.65 50.76
N ALA A 134 -11.38 -57.59 50.03
CA ALA A 134 -12.50 -58.50 50.22
C ALA A 134 -12.12 -59.95 49.89
N GLU A 135 -11.39 -60.19 48.80
CA GLU A 135 -10.86 -61.51 48.43
C GLU A 135 -9.98 -62.08 49.54
N LYS A 136 -9.02 -61.28 50.05
CA LYS A 136 -8.13 -61.68 51.15
C LYS A 136 -8.90 -61.97 52.44
N LEU A 137 -9.93 -61.17 52.76
CA LEU A 137 -10.78 -61.40 53.93
C LEU A 137 -11.60 -62.68 53.80
N ILE A 138 -12.20 -62.93 52.63
CA ILE A 138 -12.95 -64.16 52.33
C ILE A 138 -12.03 -65.36 52.44
N ALA A 139 -10.86 -65.35 51.79
CA ALA A 139 -9.87 -66.42 51.87
C ALA A 139 -9.44 -66.73 53.31
N SER A 140 -9.29 -65.69 54.17
CA SER A 140 -8.92 -65.87 55.58
C SER A 140 -10.05 -66.41 56.48
N ARG A 141 -11.32 -66.30 56.05
CA ARG A 141 -12.50 -66.72 56.83
C ARG A 141 -13.20 -67.95 56.27
N LEU A 142 -12.70 -68.49 55.16
CA LEU A 142 -13.22 -69.68 54.50
C LEU A 142 -12.76 -70.91 55.30
N ASP A 143 -13.70 -71.57 55.96
CA ASP A 143 -13.52 -72.91 56.53
C ASP A 143 -14.29 -73.93 55.68
N ASP A 144 -13.96 -75.22 55.80
CA ASP A 144 -14.58 -76.29 55.00
C ASP A 144 -16.12 -76.33 55.15
N LYS A 145 -16.64 -75.91 56.32
CA LYS A 145 -18.09 -75.84 56.59
C LYS A 145 -18.78 -74.70 55.85
N ARG A 146 -18.21 -73.49 55.82
CA ARG A 146 -18.76 -72.33 55.10
C ARG A 146 -18.67 -72.51 53.60
N SER A 147 -17.60 -73.13 53.10
CA SER A 147 -17.49 -73.51 51.67
C SER A 147 -18.62 -74.43 51.24
N ALA A 148 -18.96 -75.43 52.06
CA ALA A 148 -20.07 -76.34 51.78
C ALA A 148 -21.45 -75.65 51.83
N ASP A 149 -21.67 -74.72 52.77
CA ASP A 149 -22.92 -73.94 52.86
C ASP A 149 -23.08 -72.97 51.68
N LEU A 150 -21.99 -72.33 51.23
CA LEU A 150 -21.98 -71.47 50.04
C LEU A 150 -22.27 -72.26 48.76
N LEU A 151 -21.68 -73.46 48.62
CA LEU A 151 -21.94 -74.34 47.47
C LEU A 151 -23.41 -74.78 47.42
N LYS A 152 -23.98 -75.12 48.58
CA LYS A 152 -25.40 -75.51 48.69
C LYS A 152 -26.33 -74.35 48.32
N ARG A 153 -26.06 -73.13 48.82
CA ARG A 153 -26.83 -71.93 48.45
C ARG A 153 -26.69 -71.56 46.98
N ALA A 154 -25.50 -71.68 46.39
CA ALA A 154 -25.28 -71.45 44.96
C ALA A 154 -26.10 -72.44 44.11
N ILE A 155 -26.17 -73.71 44.52
CA ILE A 155 -27.01 -74.73 43.86
C ILE A 155 -28.51 -74.40 44.00
N GLU A 156 -28.96 -73.88 45.15
CA GLU A 156 -30.34 -73.42 45.37
C GLU A 156 -30.70 -72.12 44.62
N GLU A 157 -29.73 -71.26 44.29
CA GLU A 157 -29.97 -70.02 43.53
C GLU A 157 -30.03 -70.22 42.01
N ILE A 158 -29.41 -71.27 41.45
CA ILE A 158 -29.40 -71.57 40.00
C ILE A 158 -30.82 -71.63 39.39
N PRO A 159 -31.82 -72.28 40.02
CA PRO A 159 -33.20 -72.29 39.53
C PRO A 159 -33.87 -70.91 39.52
N SER A 160 -33.45 -69.97 40.39
CA SER A 160 -34.09 -68.64 40.51
C SER A 160 -33.62 -67.62 39.47
N LYS A 161 -32.45 -67.84 38.85
CA LYS A 161 -31.91 -66.98 37.79
C LYS A 161 -32.14 -67.51 36.37
N LEU A 162 -32.78 -68.68 36.25
CA LEU A 162 -33.14 -69.32 34.98
C LEU A 162 -34.64 -69.18 34.62
N ASN A 163 -35.40 -68.39 35.39
CA ASN A 163 -36.75 -67.91 35.03
C ASN A 163 -36.71 -66.43 34.67
#